data_AF-A0A372NUI1-F1
#
_entry.id   AF-A0A372NUI1-F1
#
_cell.length_a   1.000
_cell.length_b   1.000
_cell.length_c   1.000
_cell.angle_alpha   90.00
_cell.angle_beta   90.00
_cell.angle_gamma   90.00
#
_symmetry.space_group_name_H-M   'P 1'
#
loop_
_entity.id
_entity.type
_entity.pdbx_description
1 polymer ?
#
loop_
_entity_poly.entity_id
_entity_poly.type
_entity_poly.pdbx_seq_one_letter_code
_entity_poly.pdbx_strand_id
1 'polypeptide(L)'
;MTLSHLPDETLSRYFSLQTAGLADICDRPVVTENTGHLNLLNALIDDLFRIYGRYADGSVAAPAIRKAERSGLLLQHIILWQPAKNDPVSNWLKGFLSRMECEVLSFGQLDYLQELSLYIRANLPCESQLVRHLISINFNHLEVFGILCTSFAEMSSDQLHRQLADAGQVPLKTIAGYDSTWMPLKDMLCGWLKEQMSLDDRVAAAGRPLRKLFIDLPVAHLACLLRLFHESKLLGTGTLADLFRQVCGHISTKRQPSVSEGSLSKEFYGVSQQTAARVKGTLEQMITLIDQKYFP
;
A
#
# COMPACT_ATOMS: atom_id res chain seq x y z
N MET A 1 -42.49 -1.24 30.15
CA MET A 1 -42.84 -0.40 28.98
C MET A 1 -42.23 -1.10 27.77
N THR A 2 -43.04 -1.64 26.86
CA THR A 2 -42.53 -2.41 25.70
C THR A 2 -42.19 -1.45 24.56
N LEU A 3 -40.91 -1.36 24.20
CA LEU A 3 -40.43 -0.52 23.07
C LEU A 3 -40.82 -1.10 21.69
N SER A 4 -41.55 -2.21 21.65
CA SER A 4 -41.88 -3.00 20.46
C SER A 4 -42.76 -2.30 19.42
N HIS A 5 -43.38 -1.17 19.77
CA HIS A 5 -44.26 -0.42 18.87
C HIS A 5 -43.57 0.75 18.17
N LEU A 6 -42.34 1.09 18.55
CA LEU A 6 -41.60 2.20 17.95
C LEU A 6 -40.94 1.77 16.63
N PRO A 7 -40.90 2.63 15.60
CA PRO A 7 -40.15 2.36 14.38
C PRO A 7 -38.65 2.17 14.67
N ASP A 8 -37.99 1.27 13.93
CA ASP A 8 -36.56 0.99 14.10
C ASP A 8 -35.69 2.24 14.00
N GLU A 9 -36.01 3.16 13.08
CA GLU A 9 -35.29 4.44 12.95
C GLU A 9 -35.39 5.30 14.22
N THR A 10 -36.54 5.27 14.90
CA THR A 10 -36.74 6.01 16.15
C THR A 10 -35.93 5.37 17.28
N LEU A 11 -35.88 4.04 17.33
CA LEU A 11 -35.05 3.31 18.29
C LEU A 11 -33.57 3.59 18.05
N SER A 12 -33.10 3.55 16.79
CA SER A 12 -31.71 3.88 16.46
C SER A 12 -31.36 5.30 16.90
N ARG A 13 -32.14 6.31 16.51
CA ARG A 13 -31.90 7.71 16.93
C ARG A 13 -31.87 7.86 18.46
N TYR A 14 -32.79 7.20 19.17
CA TYR A 14 -32.83 7.23 20.62
C TYR A 14 -31.57 6.62 21.23
N PHE A 15 -31.19 5.41 20.85
CA PHE A 15 -30.03 4.72 21.42
C PHE A 15 -28.71 5.40 21.01
N SER A 16 -28.58 5.94 19.79
CA SER A 16 -27.44 6.78 19.40
C SER A 16 -27.30 7.99 20.33
N LEU A 17 -28.39 8.70 20.62
CA LEU A 17 -28.37 9.86 21.52
C LEU A 17 -27.99 9.47 22.95
N GLN A 18 -28.52 8.35 23.45
CA GLN A 18 -28.17 7.85 24.78
C GLN A 18 -26.69 7.45 24.87
N THR A 19 -26.18 6.71 23.89
CA THR A 19 -24.77 6.31 23.84
C THR A 19 -23.84 7.52 23.76
N ALA A 20 -24.16 8.51 22.93
CA ALA A 20 -23.40 9.75 22.82
C ALA A 20 -23.42 10.55 24.14
N GLY A 21 -24.59 10.65 24.79
CA GLY A 21 -24.73 11.32 26.07
C GLY A 21 -23.95 10.62 27.19
N LEU A 22 -23.98 9.29 27.25
CA LEU A 22 -23.21 8.51 28.23
C LEU A 22 -21.70 8.63 27.99
N ALA A 23 -21.25 8.57 26.74
CA ALA A 23 -19.86 8.78 26.38
C ALA A 23 -19.36 10.17 26.81
N ASP A 24 -20.13 11.22 26.53
CA ASP A 24 -19.82 12.59 26.96
C ASP A 24 -19.72 12.69 28.49
N ILE A 25 -20.63 12.07 29.24
CA ILE A 25 -20.60 12.09 30.71
C ILE A 25 -19.32 11.41 31.25
N CYS A 26 -18.90 10.29 30.65
CA CYS A 26 -17.70 9.57 31.08
C CYS A 26 -16.42 10.40 30.94
N ASP A 27 -16.34 11.27 29.94
CA ASP A 27 -15.15 12.09 29.68
C ASP A 27 -15.15 13.43 30.45
N ARG A 28 -16.19 13.72 31.25
CA ARG A 28 -16.23 14.94 32.09
C ARG A 28 -15.28 14.83 33.28
N PRO A 29 -14.48 15.88 33.59
CA PRO A 29 -13.48 15.87 34.66
C PRO A 29 -14.03 15.44 36.02
N VAL A 30 -15.23 15.93 36.38
CA VAL A 30 -15.90 15.64 37.67
C VAL A 30 -16.19 14.15 37.85
N VAL A 31 -16.44 13.43 36.77
CA VAL A 31 -16.72 11.98 36.82
C VAL A 31 -15.42 11.18 36.86
N THR A 32 -14.35 11.68 36.22
CA THR A 32 -13.05 11.00 36.17
C THR A 32 -12.36 10.83 37.53
N GLU A 33 -12.71 11.63 38.54
CA GLU A 33 -12.15 11.52 39.90
C GLU A 33 -12.77 10.37 40.72
N ASN A 34 -13.93 9.85 40.33
CA ASN A 34 -14.62 8.76 41.02
C ASN A 34 -14.66 7.49 40.14
N THR A 35 -13.64 6.64 40.28
CA THR A 35 -13.51 5.38 39.55
C THR A 35 -14.73 4.46 39.69
N GLY A 36 -15.45 4.51 40.81
CA GLY A 36 -16.67 3.73 41.02
C GLY A 36 -17.80 4.15 40.07
N HIS A 37 -18.02 5.46 39.89
CA HIS A 37 -19.06 5.96 38.97
C HIS A 37 -18.72 5.65 37.52
N LEU A 38 -17.45 5.78 37.13
CA LEU A 38 -17.01 5.45 35.77
C LEU A 38 -17.23 3.97 35.45
N ASN A 39 -16.94 3.07 36.39
CA ASN A 39 -17.17 1.64 36.21
C ASN A 39 -18.67 1.31 36.04
N LEU A 40 -19.55 1.98 36.81
CA LEU A 40 -21.00 1.83 36.64
C LEU A 40 -21.48 2.35 35.27
N LEU A 41 -20.96 3.50 34.82
CA LEU A 41 -21.30 4.06 33.51
C LEU A 41 -20.81 3.16 32.36
N ASN A 42 -19.60 2.62 32.45
CA ASN A 42 -19.09 1.65 31.48
C ASN A 42 -19.95 0.38 31.45
N ALA A 43 -20.32 -0.16 32.62
CA ALA A 43 -21.20 -1.34 32.71
C ALA A 43 -22.57 -1.06 32.10
N LEU A 44 -23.13 0.15 32.30
CA LEU A 44 -24.38 0.56 31.68
C LEU A 44 -24.26 0.64 30.14
N ILE A 45 -23.16 1.18 29.63
CA ILE A 45 -22.88 1.21 28.19
C ILE A 45 -22.77 -0.21 27.64
N ASP A 46 -22.05 -1.11 28.32
CA ASP A 46 -21.96 -2.52 27.94
C ASP A 46 -23.33 -3.19 27.89
N ASP A 47 -24.18 -2.95 28.89
CA ASP A 47 -25.54 -3.48 28.93
C ASP A 47 -26.40 -2.93 27.79
N LEU A 48 -26.24 -1.64 27.46
CA LEU A 48 -26.95 -1.01 26.35
C LEU A 48 -26.54 -1.64 25.02
N PHE A 49 -25.25 -1.79 24.74
CA PHE A 49 -24.77 -2.45 23.52
C PHE A 49 -25.13 -3.93 23.47
N ARG A 50 -25.09 -4.63 24.61
CA ARG A 50 -25.46 -6.05 24.69
C ARG A 50 -26.94 -6.29 24.39
N ILE A 51 -27.83 -5.45 24.92
CA ILE A 51 -29.28 -5.64 24.79
C ILE A 51 -29.81 -4.98 23.50
N TYR A 52 -29.28 -3.80 23.14
CA TYR A 52 -29.80 -2.95 22.08
C TYR A 52 -28.77 -2.61 20.99
N GLY A 53 -27.67 -3.38 20.88
CA GLY A 53 -26.57 -3.10 19.96
C GLY A 53 -26.98 -2.94 18.49
N ARG A 54 -28.06 -3.59 18.05
CA ARG A 54 -28.61 -3.40 16.68
C ARG A 54 -29.10 -1.97 16.40
N TYR A 55 -29.39 -1.20 17.45
CA TYR A 55 -29.86 0.18 17.38
C TYR A 55 -28.80 1.18 17.87
N ALA A 56 -27.77 0.71 18.56
CA ALA A 56 -26.70 1.57 19.01
C ALA A 56 -25.81 1.97 17.82
N ASP A 57 -25.45 3.25 17.76
CA ASP A 57 -24.54 3.74 16.74
C ASP A 57 -23.09 3.44 17.14
N GLY A 58 -22.51 2.44 16.48
CA GLY A 58 -21.11 2.06 16.65
C GLY A 58 -20.11 3.13 16.19
N SER A 59 -20.53 4.17 15.47
CA SER A 59 -19.66 5.27 15.04
C SER A 59 -19.40 6.32 16.12
N VAL A 60 -20.17 6.29 17.22
CA VAL A 60 -19.97 7.20 18.36
C VAL A 60 -18.59 6.95 18.98
N ALA A 61 -17.84 8.02 19.25
CA ALA A 61 -16.54 7.96 19.92
C ALA A 61 -16.66 7.29 21.29
N ALA A 62 -15.78 6.32 21.56
CA ALA A 62 -15.74 5.63 22.83
C ALA A 62 -15.02 6.48 23.90
N PRO A 63 -15.55 6.54 25.13
CA PRO A 63 -14.94 7.32 26.20
C PRO A 63 -13.57 6.78 26.61
N ALA A 64 -12.72 7.66 27.13
CA ALA A 64 -11.31 7.39 27.38
C ALA A 64 -11.07 6.18 28.29
N ILE A 65 -11.89 6.02 29.34
CA ILE A 65 -11.77 4.88 30.26
C ILE A 65 -12.00 3.53 29.56
N ARG A 66 -12.98 3.46 28.64
CA ARG A 66 -13.26 2.24 27.88
C ARG A 66 -12.12 1.93 26.92
N LYS A 67 -11.55 2.96 26.27
CA LYS A 67 -10.36 2.80 25.43
C LYS A 67 -9.18 2.25 26.24
N ALA A 68 -8.93 2.76 27.44
CA ALA A 68 -7.86 2.31 28.33
C ALA A 68 -8.06 0.86 28.82
N GLU A 69 -9.29 0.49 29.16
CA GLU A 69 -9.60 -0.89 29.57
C GLU A 69 -9.39 -1.87 28.40
N ARG A 70 -9.91 -1.52 27.22
CA ARG A 70 -9.77 -2.35 26.02
C ARG A 70 -8.31 -2.37 25.55
N SER A 71 -7.59 -1.26 25.54
CA SER A 71 -6.16 -1.21 25.19
C SER A 71 -5.34 -2.13 26.08
N GLY A 72 -5.58 -2.11 27.39
CA GLY A 72 -4.90 -2.99 28.34
C GLY A 72 -5.10 -4.48 28.02
N LEU A 73 -6.34 -4.88 27.73
CA LEU A 73 -6.65 -6.26 27.34
C LEU A 73 -6.02 -6.65 26.00
N LEU A 74 -6.09 -5.77 25.00
CA LEU A 74 -5.48 -5.98 23.68
C LEU A 74 -3.96 -6.11 23.80
N LEU A 75 -3.31 -5.23 24.56
CA LEU A 75 -1.87 -5.21 24.78
C LEU A 75 -1.38 -6.50 25.43
N GLN A 76 -2.13 -7.05 26.39
CA GLN A 76 -1.81 -8.36 26.99
C GLN A 76 -1.79 -9.48 25.96
N HIS A 77 -2.72 -9.49 24.99
CA HIS A 77 -2.76 -10.53 23.95
C HIS A 77 -1.62 -10.36 22.94
N ILE A 78 -1.26 -9.11 22.63
CA ILE A 78 -0.18 -8.78 21.69
C ILE A 78 1.20 -9.06 22.28
N ILE A 79 1.42 -8.85 23.58
CA ILE A 79 2.71 -9.14 24.22
C ILE A 79 3.09 -10.62 24.05
N LEU A 80 2.10 -11.51 24.14
CA LEU A 80 2.28 -12.95 23.92
C LEU A 80 2.50 -13.31 22.45
N TRP A 81 2.06 -12.45 21.54
CA TRP A 81 2.22 -12.64 20.11
C TRP A 81 3.55 -12.04 19.62
N GLN A 82 4.44 -12.93 19.17
CA GLN A 82 5.75 -12.57 18.63
C GLN A 82 5.75 -12.82 17.11
N PRO A 83 5.38 -11.81 16.30
CA PRO A 83 5.40 -11.97 14.85
C PRO A 83 6.84 -12.16 14.35
N ALA A 84 6.97 -12.76 13.17
CA ALA A 84 8.27 -12.90 12.52
C ALA A 84 8.87 -11.51 12.23
N LYS A 85 10.20 -11.39 12.29
CA LYS A 85 10.90 -10.10 12.08
C LYS A 85 10.54 -9.41 10.75
N ASN A 86 10.17 -10.18 9.73
CA ASN A 86 9.88 -9.69 8.38
C ASN A 86 8.38 -9.75 8.05
N ASP A 87 7.52 -9.60 9.05
CA ASP A 87 6.05 -9.60 8.90
C ASP A 87 5.53 -8.15 9.02
N PRO A 88 5.46 -7.39 7.92
CA PRO A 88 5.11 -5.97 7.97
C PRO A 88 3.70 -5.71 8.49
N VAL A 89 2.71 -6.55 8.16
CA VAL A 89 1.34 -6.37 8.66
C VAL A 89 1.28 -6.59 10.16
N SER A 90 1.93 -7.63 10.68
CA SER A 90 1.93 -7.89 12.11
C SER A 90 2.74 -6.86 12.90
N ASN A 91 3.87 -6.41 12.37
CA ASN A 91 4.66 -5.33 12.97
C ASN A 91 3.87 -4.02 13.03
N TRP A 92 3.18 -3.69 11.94
CA TRP A 92 2.27 -2.55 11.90
C TRP A 92 1.16 -2.68 12.95
N LEU A 93 0.48 -3.84 12.99
CA LEU A 93 -0.64 -4.05 13.91
C LEU A 93 -0.20 -3.94 15.38
N LYS A 94 0.98 -4.48 15.71
CA LYS A 94 1.58 -4.32 17.04
C LYS A 94 1.85 -2.85 17.38
N GLY A 95 2.41 -2.09 16.44
CA GLY A 95 2.66 -0.66 16.60
C GLY A 95 1.38 0.18 16.70
N PHE A 96 0.37 -0.15 15.89
CA PHE A 96 -0.96 0.47 15.90
C PHE A 96 -1.63 0.25 17.26
N LEU A 97 -1.74 -1.00 17.70
CA LEU A 97 -2.39 -1.34 18.97
C LEU A 97 -1.63 -0.78 20.19
N SER A 98 -0.31 -0.62 20.11
CA SER A 98 0.49 0.02 21.17
C SER A 98 0.26 1.54 21.28
N ARG A 99 -0.24 2.19 20.22
CA ARG A 99 -0.53 3.64 20.19
C ARG A 99 -2.03 3.95 20.31
N MET A 100 -2.84 2.92 20.44
CA MET A 100 -4.31 3.00 20.39
C MET A 100 -4.91 3.95 21.45
N GLU A 101 -4.25 4.12 22.59
CA GLU A 101 -4.70 5.03 23.67
C GLU A 101 -4.75 6.49 23.22
N CYS A 102 -3.92 6.87 22.26
CA CYS A 102 -3.87 8.22 21.70
C CYS A 102 -4.89 8.44 20.58
N GLU A 103 -5.51 7.38 20.06
CA GLU A 103 -6.46 7.46 18.94
C GLU A 103 -7.88 7.75 19.43
N VAL A 104 -8.65 8.44 18.59
CA VAL A 104 -10.11 8.61 18.79
C VAL A 104 -10.79 7.43 18.12
N LEU A 105 -11.13 6.42 18.90
CA LEU A 105 -11.82 5.22 18.42
C LEU A 105 -13.30 5.26 18.75
N SER A 106 -14.11 4.76 17.83
CA SER A 106 -15.53 4.53 18.06
C SER A 106 -15.81 3.23 18.82
N PHE A 107 -17.04 3.06 19.33
CA PHE A 107 -17.45 1.80 19.94
C PHE A 107 -17.32 0.61 18.99
N GLY A 108 -17.76 0.78 17.74
CA GLY A 108 -17.68 -0.24 16.70
C GLY A 108 -16.22 -0.61 16.39
N GLN A 109 -15.32 0.37 16.36
CA GLN A 109 -13.89 0.11 16.17
C GLN A 109 -13.28 -0.66 17.35
N LEU A 110 -13.65 -0.34 18.59
CA LEU A 110 -13.18 -1.09 19.76
C LEU A 110 -13.68 -2.54 19.76
N ASP A 111 -14.94 -2.77 19.44
CA ASP A 111 -15.52 -4.12 19.35
C ASP A 111 -14.85 -4.93 18.24
N TYR A 112 -14.55 -4.28 17.12
CA TYR A 112 -13.80 -4.86 16.01
C TYR A 112 -12.40 -5.32 16.45
N LEU A 113 -11.65 -4.44 17.13
CA LEU A 113 -10.30 -4.77 17.62
C LEU A 113 -10.34 -5.85 18.70
N GLN A 114 -11.41 -5.90 19.50
CA GLN A 114 -11.63 -6.99 20.44
C GLN A 114 -11.78 -8.33 19.72
N GLU A 115 -12.58 -8.44 18.65
CA GLU A 115 -12.68 -9.67 17.85
C GLU A 115 -11.31 -10.09 17.31
N LEU A 116 -10.56 -9.13 16.74
CA LEU A 116 -9.22 -9.37 16.20
C LEU A 116 -8.25 -9.90 17.27
N SER A 117 -8.27 -9.33 18.48
CA SER A 117 -7.40 -9.81 19.57
C SER A 117 -7.73 -11.21 20.05
N LEU A 118 -9.02 -11.55 20.14
CA LEU A 118 -9.44 -12.90 20.52
C LEU A 118 -8.93 -13.91 19.49
N TYR A 119 -8.97 -13.55 18.20
CA TYR A 119 -8.37 -14.37 17.14
C TYR A 119 -6.86 -14.52 17.29
N ILE A 120 -6.13 -13.42 17.50
CA ILE A 120 -4.66 -13.44 17.67
C ILE A 120 -4.27 -14.30 18.88
N ARG A 121 -4.95 -14.12 20.02
CA ARG A 121 -4.71 -14.89 21.23
C ARG A 121 -4.94 -16.38 21.03
N ALA A 122 -6.00 -16.75 20.31
CA ALA A 122 -6.38 -18.14 20.13
C ALA A 122 -5.49 -18.88 19.13
N ASN A 123 -4.95 -18.19 18.12
CA ASN A 123 -4.31 -18.84 16.96
C ASN A 123 -2.82 -18.55 16.82
N LEU A 124 -2.31 -17.47 17.43
CA LEU A 124 -0.94 -16.97 17.21
C LEU A 124 -0.59 -16.94 15.70
N PRO A 125 -1.39 -16.23 14.89
CA PRO A 125 -1.35 -16.38 13.45
C PRO A 125 -0.01 -15.93 12.86
N CYS A 126 0.41 -16.60 11.80
CA CYS A 126 1.40 -16.04 10.88
C CYS A 126 0.77 -14.94 10.00
N GLU A 127 1.59 -14.16 9.30
CA GLU A 127 1.12 -13.04 8.46
C GLU A 127 -0.03 -13.42 7.53
N SER A 128 0.11 -14.52 6.77
CA SER A 128 -0.91 -14.93 5.80
C SER A 128 -2.24 -15.30 6.47
N GLN A 129 -2.20 -15.92 7.65
CA GLN A 129 -3.38 -16.20 8.45
C GLN A 129 -4.02 -14.92 8.98
N LEU A 130 -3.20 -13.98 9.47
CA LEU A 130 -3.67 -12.68 9.94
C LEU A 130 -4.33 -11.90 8.81
N VAL A 131 -3.69 -11.76 7.66
CA VAL A 131 -4.24 -11.06 6.49
C VAL A 131 -5.55 -11.70 6.05
N ARG A 132 -5.60 -13.03 5.94
CA ARG A 132 -6.84 -13.74 5.61
C ARG A 132 -7.94 -13.47 6.64
N HIS A 133 -7.58 -13.41 7.92
CA HIS A 133 -8.53 -13.06 8.96
C HIS A 133 -9.01 -11.61 8.85
N LEU A 134 -8.11 -10.64 8.70
CA LEU A 134 -8.44 -9.21 8.50
C LEU A 134 -9.38 -9.00 7.31
N ILE A 135 -9.16 -9.71 6.20
CA ILE A 135 -10.09 -9.73 5.06
C ILE A 135 -11.44 -10.31 5.49
N SER A 136 -11.46 -11.45 6.20
CA SER A 136 -12.69 -12.12 6.62
C SER A 136 -13.55 -11.27 7.56
N ILE A 137 -12.95 -10.45 8.41
CA ILE A 137 -13.69 -9.59 9.34
C ILE A 137 -13.95 -8.19 8.77
N ASN A 138 -13.54 -7.91 7.53
CA ASN A 138 -13.73 -6.63 6.84
C ASN A 138 -12.89 -5.45 7.40
N PHE A 139 -11.57 -5.64 7.58
CA PHE A 139 -10.69 -4.64 8.22
C PHE A 139 -10.21 -3.60 7.21
N ASN A 140 -11.09 -2.67 6.84
CA ASN A 140 -10.86 -1.66 5.82
C ASN A 140 -10.00 -0.47 6.30
N HIS A 141 -8.81 -0.75 6.86
CA HIS A 141 -7.84 0.27 7.26
C HIS A 141 -6.84 0.57 6.14
N LEU A 142 -6.67 1.86 5.79
CA LEU A 142 -5.86 2.28 4.65
C LEU A 142 -4.37 1.92 4.78
N GLU A 143 -3.79 2.05 5.97
CA GLU A 143 -2.38 1.70 6.19
C GLU A 143 -2.09 0.22 5.95
N VAL A 144 -3.00 -0.69 6.36
CA VAL A 144 -2.88 -2.13 6.08
C VAL A 144 -2.97 -2.39 4.59
N PHE A 145 -3.94 -1.76 3.93
CA PHE A 145 -4.05 -1.85 2.47
C PHE A 145 -2.76 -1.41 1.77
N GLY A 146 -2.18 -0.27 2.17
CA GLY A 146 -0.91 0.22 1.64
C GLY A 146 0.24 -0.76 1.82
N ILE A 147 0.40 -1.33 3.03
CA ILE A 147 1.42 -2.34 3.32
C ILE A 147 1.27 -3.56 2.40
N LEU A 148 0.05 -4.06 2.25
CA LEU A 148 -0.24 -5.20 1.38
C LEU A 148 0.10 -4.89 -0.08
N CYS A 149 -0.32 -3.73 -0.59
CA CYS A 149 0.01 -3.29 -1.95
C CYS A 149 1.52 -3.21 -2.18
N THR A 150 2.29 -2.65 -1.24
CA THR A 150 3.76 -2.62 -1.32
C THR A 150 4.36 -4.02 -1.33
N SER A 151 3.85 -4.93 -0.48
CA SER A 151 4.34 -6.33 -0.45
C SER A 151 4.05 -7.09 -1.74
N PHE A 152 2.97 -6.73 -2.45
CA PHE A 152 2.54 -7.38 -3.68
C PHE A 152 3.17 -6.74 -4.93
N ALA A 153 3.61 -5.49 -4.86
CA ALA A 153 4.14 -4.76 -6.02
C ALA A 153 5.37 -5.42 -6.66
N GLU A 154 6.16 -6.18 -5.90
CA GLU A 154 7.35 -6.89 -6.38
C GLU A 154 7.07 -8.34 -6.82
N MET A 155 5.82 -8.80 -6.74
CA MET A 155 5.45 -10.17 -7.07
C MET A 155 5.35 -10.40 -8.59
N SER A 156 5.59 -11.63 -9.02
CA SER A 156 5.35 -12.02 -10.41
C SER A 156 3.85 -12.06 -10.74
N SER A 157 3.51 -11.98 -12.03
CA SER A 157 2.11 -12.07 -12.47
C SER A 157 1.39 -13.33 -11.95
N ASP A 158 2.05 -14.50 -11.96
CA ASP A 158 1.48 -15.74 -11.41
C ASP A 158 1.25 -15.70 -9.89
N GLN A 159 2.07 -14.93 -9.17
CA GLN A 159 1.89 -14.70 -7.73
C GLN A 159 0.70 -13.76 -7.50
N LEU A 160 0.56 -12.69 -8.29
CA LEU A 160 -0.58 -11.77 -8.22
C LEU A 160 -1.92 -12.48 -8.50
N HIS A 161 -1.97 -13.34 -9.52
CA HIS A 161 -3.16 -14.16 -9.82
C HIS A 161 -3.54 -15.06 -8.63
N ARG A 162 -2.56 -15.68 -7.98
CA ARG A 162 -2.79 -16.49 -6.77
C ARG A 162 -3.32 -15.64 -5.62
N GLN A 163 -2.72 -14.47 -5.36
CA GLN A 163 -3.21 -13.55 -4.32
C GLN A 163 -4.64 -13.08 -4.59
N LEU A 164 -4.99 -12.79 -5.85
CA LEU A 164 -6.34 -12.40 -6.24
C LEU A 164 -7.34 -13.54 -6.00
N ALA A 165 -7.00 -14.78 -6.37
CA ALA A 165 -7.83 -15.94 -6.11
C ALA A 165 -8.01 -16.19 -4.61
N ASP A 166 -6.92 -16.13 -3.85
CA ASP A 166 -6.91 -16.34 -2.40
C ASP A 166 -7.77 -15.29 -1.67
N ALA A 167 -7.59 -14.00 -1.97
CA ALA A 167 -8.38 -12.91 -1.42
C ALA A 167 -9.85 -13.00 -1.83
N GLY A 168 -10.13 -13.32 -3.10
CA GLY A 168 -11.47 -13.45 -3.65
C GLY A 168 -12.29 -14.57 -2.99
N GLN A 169 -11.65 -15.64 -2.54
CA GLN A 169 -12.29 -16.78 -1.90
C GLN A 169 -12.55 -16.60 -0.40
N VAL A 170 -12.01 -15.56 0.25
CA VAL A 170 -12.26 -15.32 1.68
C VAL A 170 -13.71 -14.89 1.89
N PRO A 171 -14.53 -15.62 2.66
CA PRO A 171 -15.88 -15.18 3.01
C PRO A 171 -15.82 -14.03 4.02
N LEU A 172 -16.66 -13.02 3.82
CA LEU A 172 -16.86 -11.95 4.80
C LEU A 172 -17.77 -12.47 5.92
N LYS A 173 -17.31 -12.41 7.16
CA LYS A 173 -18.07 -12.77 8.37
C LYS A 173 -18.99 -11.64 8.83
N THR A 174 -18.55 -10.41 8.60
CA THR A 174 -19.18 -9.19 9.09
C THR A 174 -19.46 -8.27 7.91
N ILE A 175 -20.63 -7.63 7.93
CA ILE A 175 -20.99 -6.61 6.93
C ILE A 175 -20.41 -5.26 7.35
N ALA A 176 -20.34 -4.99 8.66
CA ALA A 176 -19.72 -3.78 9.20
C ALA A 176 -18.19 -3.84 9.07
N GLY A 177 -17.61 -2.80 8.48
CA GLY A 177 -16.16 -2.61 8.44
C GLY A 177 -15.65 -1.89 9.69
N TYR A 178 -14.32 -1.85 9.84
CA TYR A 178 -13.65 -1.06 10.87
C TYR A 178 -13.95 0.45 10.73
N ASP A 179 -14.00 0.95 9.50
CA ASP A 179 -14.38 2.32 9.17
C ASP A 179 -15.57 2.30 8.19
N SER A 180 -16.68 2.93 8.54
CA SER A 180 -17.88 2.92 7.71
C SER A 180 -17.75 3.73 6.41
N THR A 181 -16.73 4.58 6.30
CA THR A 181 -16.50 5.45 5.14
C THR A 181 -15.71 4.74 4.03
N TRP A 182 -15.04 3.64 4.35
CA TRP A 182 -14.23 2.89 3.39
C TRP A 182 -14.92 1.63 2.90
N MET A 183 -14.60 1.25 1.67
CA MET A 183 -15.04 -0.02 1.11
C MET A 183 -14.30 -1.21 1.77
N PRO A 184 -14.82 -2.44 1.71
CA PRO A 184 -14.18 -3.59 2.31
C PRO A 184 -12.72 -3.82 1.88
N LEU A 185 -11.86 -4.27 2.80
CA LEU A 185 -10.46 -4.58 2.48
C LEU A 185 -10.34 -5.59 1.33
N LYS A 186 -11.24 -6.58 1.32
CA LYS A 186 -11.36 -7.55 0.23
C LYS A 186 -11.50 -6.87 -1.13
N ASP A 187 -12.41 -5.90 -1.22
CA ASP A 187 -12.76 -5.24 -2.47
C ASP A 187 -11.66 -4.26 -2.88
N MET A 188 -11.06 -3.54 -1.93
CA MET A 188 -9.88 -2.68 -2.16
C MET A 188 -8.74 -3.51 -2.76
N LEU A 189 -8.38 -4.63 -2.12
CA LEU A 189 -7.29 -5.51 -2.57
C LEU A 189 -7.59 -6.15 -3.92
N CYS A 190 -8.80 -6.70 -4.12
CA CYS A 190 -9.17 -7.31 -5.39
C CYS A 190 -9.19 -6.29 -6.54
N GLY A 191 -9.64 -5.06 -6.26
CA GLY A 191 -9.61 -3.96 -7.23
C GLY A 191 -8.18 -3.60 -7.63
N TRP A 192 -7.32 -3.37 -6.63
CA TRP A 192 -5.93 -3.03 -6.85
C TRP A 192 -5.15 -4.13 -7.58
N LEU A 193 -5.32 -5.40 -7.19
CA LEU A 193 -4.66 -6.53 -7.85
C LEU A 193 -5.05 -6.65 -9.33
N LYS A 194 -6.33 -6.47 -9.66
CA LYS A 194 -6.81 -6.47 -11.05
C LYS A 194 -6.22 -5.31 -11.86
N GLU A 195 -6.12 -4.13 -11.27
CA GLU A 195 -5.51 -2.97 -11.91
C GLU A 195 -4.01 -3.21 -12.16
N GLN A 196 -3.29 -3.71 -11.16
CA GLN A 196 -1.86 -4.03 -11.27
C GLN A 196 -1.60 -5.05 -12.38
N MET A 197 -2.39 -6.14 -12.42
CA MET A 197 -2.31 -7.13 -13.49
C MET A 197 -2.64 -6.53 -14.86
N SER A 198 -3.64 -5.64 -14.94
CA SER A 198 -3.95 -4.94 -16.19
C SER A 198 -2.83 -3.99 -16.62
N LEU A 199 -2.07 -3.40 -15.70
CA LEU A 199 -0.92 -2.57 -16.01
C LEU A 199 0.22 -3.44 -16.55
N ASP A 200 0.48 -4.59 -15.95
CA ASP A 200 1.46 -5.57 -16.46
C ASP A 200 1.08 -6.05 -17.87
N ASP A 201 -0.19 -6.38 -18.08
CA ASP A 201 -0.72 -6.75 -19.40
C ASP A 201 -0.60 -5.61 -20.40
N ARG A 202 -0.81 -4.36 -19.97
CA ARG A 202 -0.62 -3.18 -20.83
C ARG A 202 0.84 -2.94 -21.14
N VAL A 203 1.77 -3.18 -20.21
CA VAL A 203 3.21 -3.09 -20.47
C VAL A 203 3.63 -4.20 -21.44
N ALA A 204 3.12 -5.42 -21.24
CA ALA A 204 3.35 -6.56 -22.13
C ALA A 204 2.74 -6.35 -23.52
N ALA A 205 1.51 -5.83 -23.62
CA ALA A 205 0.81 -5.51 -24.86
C ALA A 205 1.34 -4.23 -25.54
N ALA A 206 1.84 -3.27 -24.75
CA ALA A 206 2.69 -2.17 -25.22
C ALA A 206 4.06 -2.65 -25.70
N GLY A 207 4.36 -3.95 -25.57
CA GLY A 207 5.26 -4.71 -26.44
C GLY A 207 4.88 -4.72 -27.93
N ARG A 208 4.07 -3.76 -28.42
CA ARG A 208 4.38 -3.18 -29.73
C ARG A 208 5.85 -2.76 -29.67
N PRO A 209 6.71 -3.20 -30.60
CA PRO A 209 8.11 -2.79 -30.56
C PRO A 209 8.14 -1.27 -30.47
N LEU A 210 8.61 -0.72 -29.34
CA LEU A 210 8.90 0.70 -29.20
C LEU A 210 9.66 1.06 -30.48
N ARG A 211 9.09 1.95 -31.29
CA ARG A 211 9.61 2.24 -32.62
C ARG A 211 11.01 2.77 -32.41
N LYS A 212 12.01 1.89 -32.58
CA LYS A 212 13.39 2.19 -32.21
C LYS A 212 13.79 3.46 -32.94
N LEU A 213 14.42 4.37 -32.23
CA LEU A 213 14.95 5.58 -32.85
C LEU A 213 15.97 5.14 -33.89
N PHE A 214 15.73 5.47 -35.15
CA PHE A 214 16.67 5.18 -36.22
C PHE A 214 17.75 6.25 -36.21
N ILE A 215 18.98 5.83 -35.92
CA ILE A 215 20.16 6.67 -35.99
C ILE A 215 20.96 6.27 -37.23
N ASP A 216 21.24 7.24 -38.09
CA ASP A 216 22.04 7.02 -39.31
C ASP A 216 23.55 6.94 -39.01
N LEU A 217 23.91 6.15 -38.00
CA LEU A 217 25.28 5.88 -37.58
C LEU A 217 25.51 4.36 -37.49
N PRO A 218 26.66 3.84 -37.94
CA PRO A 218 27.08 2.49 -37.61
C PRO A 218 27.21 2.28 -36.10
N VAL A 219 27.05 1.03 -35.64
CA VAL A 219 27.19 0.66 -34.21
C VAL A 219 28.52 1.12 -33.62
N ALA A 220 29.63 1.03 -34.37
CA ALA A 220 30.94 1.49 -33.92
C ALA A 220 30.98 3.01 -33.63
N HIS A 221 30.36 3.82 -34.50
CA HIS A 221 30.29 5.27 -34.30
C HIS A 221 29.38 5.63 -33.12
N LEU A 222 28.24 4.93 -32.99
CA LEU A 222 27.34 5.08 -31.84
C LEU A 222 28.04 4.72 -30.52
N ALA A 223 28.79 3.62 -30.48
CA ALA A 223 29.55 3.19 -29.31
C ALA A 223 30.61 4.22 -28.90
N CYS A 224 31.34 4.77 -29.88
CA CYS A 224 32.31 5.84 -29.65
C CYS A 224 31.64 7.12 -29.10
N LEU A 225 30.47 7.50 -29.64
CA LEU A 225 29.73 8.66 -29.15
C LEU A 225 29.23 8.47 -27.70
N LEU A 226 28.69 7.28 -27.39
CA LEU A 226 28.27 6.92 -26.02
C LEU A 226 29.45 6.95 -25.05
N ARG A 227 30.63 6.51 -25.49
CA ARG A 227 31.85 6.60 -24.69
C ARG A 227 32.23 8.04 -24.38
N LEU A 228 32.18 8.93 -25.37
CA LEU A 228 32.42 10.35 -25.15
C LEU A 228 31.41 10.97 -24.18
N PHE A 229 30.12 10.64 -24.29
CA PHE A 229 29.09 11.12 -23.36
C PHE A 229 29.29 10.60 -21.94
N HIS A 230 29.71 9.35 -21.79
CA HIS A 230 30.04 8.78 -20.48
C HIS A 230 31.29 9.43 -19.88
N GLU A 231 32.39 9.55 -20.64
CA GLU A 231 33.64 10.16 -20.19
C GLU A 231 33.50 11.66 -19.86
N SER A 232 32.64 12.38 -20.59
CA SER A 232 32.29 13.78 -20.32
C SER A 232 31.25 13.96 -19.20
N LYS A 233 30.78 12.87 -18.60
CA LYS A 233 29.75 12.86 -17.52
C LYS A 233 28.43 13.53 -17.93
N LEU A 234 28.09 13.48 -19.22
CA LEU A 234 26.78 13.92 -19.71
C LEU A 234 25.67 12.91 -19.40
N LEU A 235 26.05 11.65 -19.16
CA LEU A 235 25.14 10.59 -18.75
C LEU A 235 25.14 10.49 -17.21
N GLY A 236 23.96 10.28 -16.61
CA GLY A 236 23.77 10.24 -15.15
C GLY A 236 24.48 9.07 -14.44
N THR A 237 24.20 8.87 -13.15
CA THR A 237 24.90 7.92 -12.26
C THR A 237 24.57 6.42 -12.48
N GLY A 238 24.20 6.02 -13.70
CA GLY A 238 23.89 4.63 -14.04
C GLY A 238 25.12 3.77 -14.32
N THR A 239 24.96 2.45 -14.30
CA THR A 239 26.04 1.53 -14.70
C THR A 239 26.16 1.44 -16.23
N LEU A 240 27.34 1.07 -16.75
CA LEU A 240 27.53 0.85 -18.19
C LEU A 240 26.61 -0.26 -18.75
N ALA A 241 26.30 -1.27 -17.93
CA ALA A 241 25.38 -2.34 -18.32
C ALA A 241 23.96 -1.79 -18.54
N ASP A 242 23.48 -0.90 -17.66
CA ASP A 242 22.18 -0.26 -17.82
C ASP A 242 22.15 0.67 -19.03
N LEU A 243 23.24 1.40 -19.28
CA LEU A 243 23.38 2.22 -20.49
C LEU A 243 23.26 1.36 -21.76
N PHE A 244 23.99 0.24 -21.84
CA PHE A 244 23.94 -0.62 -23.01
C PHE A 244 22.56 -1.25 -23.20
N ARG A 245 21.92 -1.70 -22.12
CA ARG A 245 20.56 -2.25 -22.14
C ARG A 245 19.56 -1.22 -22.68
N GLN A 246 19.62 0.01 -22.18
CA GLN A 246 18.75 1.10 -22.63
C GLN A 246 18.96 1.44 -24.11
N VAL A 247 20.21 1.60 -24.54
CA VAL A 247 20.55 1.91 -25.93
C VAL A 247 20.08 0.79 -26.87
N CYS A 248 20.40 -0.47 -26.56
CA CYS A 248 20.03 -1.61 -27.42
C CYS A 248 18.51 -1.82 -27.48
N GLY A 249 17.82 -1.53 -26.38
CA GLY A 249 16.37 -1.58 -26.28
C GLY A 249 15.65 -0.50 -27.10
N HIS A 250 16.26 0.67 -27.31
CA HIS A 250 15.56 1.84 -27.86
C HIS A 250 16.13 2.39 -29.17
N ILE A 251 17.35 2.01 -29.57
CA ILE A 251 18.03 2.50 -30.77
C ILE A 251 18.16 1.42 -31.83
N SER A 252 17.95 1.80 -33.09
CA SER A 252 18.29 1.03 -34.28
C SER A 252 19.27 1.82 -35.13
N THR A 253 20.15 1.11 -35.84
CA THR A 253 21.20 1.74 -36.65
C THR A 253 21.00 1.47 -38.13
N LYS A 254 21.64 2.28 -38.99
CA LYS A 254 21.57 2.15 -40.46
C LYS A 254 21.71 0.72 -40.98
N ARG A 255 22.60 -0.07 -40.39
CA ARG A 255 22.95 -1.42 -40.88
C ARG A 255 22.41 -2.55 -40.02
N GLN A 256 21.97 -2.26 -38.79
CA GLN A 256 21.51 -3.27 -37.84
C GLN A 256 20.24 -2.79 -37.11
N PRO A 257 19.07 -3.38 -37.41
CA PRO A 257 17.81 -3.02 -36.75
C PRO A 257 17.79 -3.45 -35.27
N SER A 258 18.54 -4.51 -34.95
CA SER A 258 18.78 -4.97 -33.58
C SER A 258 20.27 -4.90 -33.27
N VAL A 259 20.65 -4.00 -32.36
CA VAL A 259 22.00 -3.97 -31.77
C VAL A 259 21.97 -4.83 -30.52
N SER A 260 22.93 -5.75 -30.38
CA SER A 260 23.06 -6.55 -29.15
C SER A 260 23.99 -5.87 -28.16
N GLU A 261 23.73 -6.03 -26.86
CA GLU A 261 24.56 -5.47 -25.80
C GLU A 261 26.03 -5.88 -25.93
N GLY A 262 26.30 -7.14 -26.29
CA GLY A 262 27.66 -7.64 -26.52
C GLY A 262 28.37 -6.96 -27.69
N SER A 263 27.66 -6.72 -28.80
CA SER A 263 28.24 -6.00 -29.96
C SER A 263 28.56 -4.55 -29.62
N LEU A 264 27.64 -3.86 -28.94
CA LEU A 264 27.81 -2.47 -28.53
C LEU A 264 28.94 -2.34 -27.51
N SER A 265 28.98 -3.23 -26.51
CA SER A 265 30.05 -3.27 -25.49
C SER A 265 31.42 -3.49 -26.13
N LYS A 266 31.53 -4.42 -27.08
CA LYS A 266 32.80 -4.68 -27.77
C LYS A 266 33.30 -3.43 -28.51
N GLU A 267 32.44 -2.78 -29.28
CA GLU A 267 32.78 -1.56 -30.01
C GLU A 267 33.09 -0.38 -29.07
N PHE A 268 32.43 -0.30 -27.91
CA PHE A 268 32.65 0.73 -26.90
C PHE A 268 34.09 0.68 -26.35
N TYR A 269 34.60 -0.51 -26.05
CA TYR A 269 35.98 -0.68 -25.60
C TYR A 269 37.00 -0.67 -26.74
N GLY A 270 36.59 -1.09 -27.95
CA GLY A 270 37.45 -1.26 -29.12
C GLY A 270 37.47 -0.10 -30.13
N VAL A 271 37.26 1.15 -29.69
CA VAL A 271 37.19 2.31 -30.59
C VAL A 271 38.48 2.49 -31.41
N SER A 272 38.37 2.47 -32.74
CA SER A 272 39.49 2.72 -33.65
C SER A 272 39.70 4.21 -33.96
N GLN A 273 40.93 4.60 -34.31
CA GLN A 273 41.25 5.99 -34.68
C GLN A 273 40.41 6.49 -35.86
N GLN A 274 40.10 5.62 -36.82
CA GLN A 274 39.24 5.95 -37.96
C GLN A 274 37.80 6.25 -37.51
N THR A 275 37.27 5.46 -36.58
CA THR A 275 35.94 5.69 -35.98
C THR A 275 35.92 7.03 -35.24
N ALA A 276 36.93 7.28 -34.40
CA ALA A 276 37.04 8.53 -33.66
C ALA A 276 37.14 9.75 -34.59
N ALA A 277 37.90 9.66 -35.68
CA ALA A 277 38.00 10.74 -36.67
C ALA A 277 36.65 11.04 -37.35
N ARG A 278 35.85 10.01 -37.64
CA ARG A 278 34.50 10.17 -38.21
C ARG A 278 33.52 10.79 -37.23
N VAL A 279 33.54 10.35 -35.97
CA VAL A 279 32.70 10.93 -34.91
C VAL A 279 33.09 12.39 -34.65
N LYS A 280 34.40 12.69 -34.60
CA LYS A 280 34.91 14.07 -34.49
C LYS A 280 34.36 14.98 -35.60
N GLY A 281 34.45 14.55 -36.86
CA GLY A 281 33.91 15.35 -37.97
C GLY A 281 32.40 15.59 -37.87
N THR A 282 31.65 14.63 -37.32
CA THR A 282 30.20 14.78 -37.08
C THR A 282 29.93 15.82 -35.98
N LEU A 283 30.71 15.80 -34.89
CA LEU A 283 30.60 16.76 -33.81
C LEU A 283 31.00 18.18 -34.24
N GLU A 284 32.06 18.33 -35.05
CA GLU A 284 32.49 19.62 -35.60
C GLU A 284 31.40 20.25 -36.49
N GLN A 285 30.69 19.43 -37.29
CA GLN A 285 29.53 19.90 -38.05
C GLN A 285 28.39 20.38 -37.13
N MET A 286 28.13 19.68 -36.03
CA MET A 286 27.14 20.11 -35.04
C MET A 286 27.52 21.43 -34.38
N ILE A 287 28.81 21.63 -34.05
CA ILE A 287 29.33 22.89 -33.51
C ILE A 287 29.12 24.02 -34.51
N THR A 288 29.49 23.82 -35.78
CA THR A 288 29.29 24.82 -36.84
C THR A 288 27.81 25.22 -36.98
N LEU A 289 26.89 24.26 -36.88
CA LEU A 289 25.45 24.53 -36.91
C LEU A 289 24.98 25.34 -35.69
N ILE A 290 25.55 25.10 -34.51
CA ILE A 290 25.26 25.87 -33.30
C ILE A 290 25.75 27.31 -33.49
N ASP A 291 26.99 27.49 -33.95
CA ASP A 291 27.60 28.80 -34.17
C ASP A 291 26.76 29.63 -35.15
N GLN A 292 26.39 29.05 -36.30
CA GLN A 292 25.55 29.73 -37.29
C GLN A 292 24.17 30.14 -36.76
N LYS A 293 23.57 29.34 -35.87
CA LYS A 293 22.19 29.54 -35.44
C LYS A 293 22.07 30.43 -34.21
N TYR A 294 23.08 30.42 -33.34
CA TYR A 294 23.00 31.03 -32.01
C TYR A 294 24.12 32.06 -31.75
N PHE A 295 25.18 32.09 -32.57
CA PHE A 295 26.32 33.00 -32.42
C PHE A 295 26.73 33.63 -33.79
N PRO A 296 25.84 34.39 -34.44
CA PRO A 296 26.08 35.00 -35.76
C PRO A 296 27.11 36.14 -35.74
#